data_AF-A0A6J1AY03-F1
#
_entry.id   AF-A0A6J1AY03-F1
#
_cell.length_a   1.000
_cell.length_b   1.000
_cell.length_c   1.000
_cell.angle_alpha   90.00
_cell.angle_beta   90.00
_cell.angle_gamma   90.00
#
_symmetry.space_group_name_H-M   'P 1'
#
loop_
_entity.id
_entity.type
_entity.pdbx_description
1 polymer ?
#
loop_
_entity_poly.entity_id
_entity_poly.type
_entity_poly.pdbx_seq_one_letter_code
_entity_poly.pdbx_strand_id
1 'polypeptide(L)'
;MEEAGTKKRKMGERRAADNKKATTTAKWPVVKPKLNLQIRRLKDTDLFTVQNLFSAVESRAFIKAAESIGFEHQGSLGPTRGEAYRDNDRTSVNDPALADAIWQSGLSKLFSDIKIRGKVAVGLNPNIRFYRYKVGQRFGRHIDESVDLGVGKRTHYTLLIYLSGGSKTNGKSDSSKQKDSVSEPLVGGETVFYGSRNGVVAEVAPAEGMALLHIHGDKCMLHEA
;
A
#
# COMPACT_ATOMS: atom_id res chain seq x y z
N MET A 1 41.59 47.98 29.81
CA MET A 1 41.36 46.51 29.71
C MET A 1 40.04 46.26 30.39
N GLU A 2 38.98 46.12 29.59
CA GLU A 2 37.62 45.97 30.10
C GLU A 2 37.05 44.70 29.44
N GLU A 3 36.87 43.66 30.26
CA GLU A 3 36.19 42.42 29.90
C GLU A 3 34.67 42.69 29.83
N ALA A 4 34.02 42.23 28.76
CA ALA A 4 32.56 42.19 28.70
C ALA A 4 32.06 40.91 28.02
N GLY A 5 31.84 39.90 28.87
CA GLY A 5 30.63 39.07 28.94
C GLY A 5 29.91 38.64 27.65
N THR A 6 30.09 37.35 27.33
CA THR A 6 29.31 36.52 26.41
C THR A 6 27.79 36.61 26.64
N LYS A 7 27.02 37.12 25.66
CA LYS A 7 25.55 37.02 25.63
C LYS A 7 25.10 35.98 24.59
N LYS A 8 24.75 34.77 25.07
CA LYS A 8 23.99 33.76 24.30
C LYS A 8 22.60 34.31 23.97
N ARG A 9 22.29 34.49 22.68
CA ARG A 9 20.95 34.80 22.19
C ARG A 9 20.12 33.52 22.08
N LYS A 10 19.09 33.40 22.92
CA LYS A 10 18.05 32.37 22.85
C LYS A 10 17.05 32.81 21.77
N MET A 11 17.08 32.17 20.59
CA MET A 11 16.14 32.42 19.49
C MET A 11 14.85 31.65 19.77
N GLY A 12 13.72 32.36 19.69
CA GLY A 12 12.45 32.00 20.30
C GLY A 12 11.68 30.84 19.66
N GLU A 13 10.79 30.29 20.49
CA GLU A 13 9.70 29.39 20.14
C GLU A 13 8.85 30.00 19.02
N ARG A 14 8.90 29.39 17.83
CA ARG A 14 7.92 29.66 16.78
C ARG A 14 6.69 28.79 17.07
N ARG A 15 5.62 29.47 17.46
CA ARG A 15 4.25 28.95 17.56
C ARG A 15 3.93 28.16 16.29
N ALA A 16 3.65 26.86 16.46
CA ALA A 16 3.00 26.07 15.42
C ALA A 16 1.61 26.67 15.18
N ALA A 17 1.40 27.20 13.98
CA ALA A 17 0.09 27.59 13.53
C ALA A 17 -0.68 26.30 13.23
N ASP A 18 -1.66 25.98 14.09
CA ASP A 18 -2.65 24.94 13.86
C ASP A 18 -3.49 25.30 12.63
N ASN A 19 -3.03 24.87 11.45
CA ASN A 19 -3.82 24.93 10.24
C ASN A 19 -4.74 23.71 10.22
N LYS A 20 -5.87 23.80 10.95
CA LYS A 20 -6.96 22.82 10.90
C LYS A 20 -7.61 22.85 9.51
N LYS A 21 -7.02 22.13 8.56
CA LYS A 21 -7.67 21.80 7.30
C LYS A 21 -8.81 20.85 7.64
N ALA A 22 -10.05 21.28 7.38
CA ALA A 22 -11.25 20.48 7.61
C ALA A 22 -11.10 19.13 6.90
N THR A 23 -10.97 18.05 7.69
CA THR A 23 -10.98 16.68 7.18
C THR A 23 -12.39 16.37 6.73
N THR A 24 -12.65 16.44 5.42
CA THR A 24 -13.75 15.70 4.82
C THR A 24 -13.52 14.23 5.17
N THR A 25 -14.31 13.68 6.08
CA THR A 25 -14.31 12.24 6.33
C THR A 25 -14.87 11.57 5.08
N ALA A 26 -13.97 11.23 4.15
CA ALA A 26 -14.33 10.50 2.96
C ALA A 26 -15.01 9.19 3.39
N LYS A 27 -16.26 9.01 2.98
CA LYS A 27 -16.99 7.79 3.26
C LYS A 27 -16.45 6.69 2.36
N TRP A 28 -15.67 5.77 2.92
CA TRP A 28 -15.15 4.61 2.20
C TRP A 28 -16.28 3.70 1.67
N PRO A 29 -16.08 3.03 0.53
CA PRO A 29 -17.05 2.07 0.03
C PRO A 29 -17.14 0.85 0.95
N VAL A 30 -18.31 0.21 0.96
CA VAL A 30 -18.53 -1.03 1.70
C VAL A 30 -17.75 -2.16 1.04
N VAL A 31 -16.94 -2.87 1.83
CA VAL A 31 -16.24 -4.09 1.40
C VAL A 31 -17.14 -5.29 1.69
N LYS A 32 -17.55 -6.02 0.65
CA LYS A 32 -18.40 -7.20 0.81
C LYS A 32 -17.57 -8.42 1.22
N PRO A 33 -18.09 -9.31 2.09
CA PRO A 33 -17.44 -10.59 2.39
C PRO A 33 -17.18 -11.44 1.15
N LYS A 34 -16.04 -12.13 1.13
CA LYS A 34 -15.57 -13.03 0.08
C LYS A 34 -15.50 -14.44 0.65
N LEU A 35 -16.23 -15.37 0.03
CA LEU A 35 -16.39 -16.73 0.58
C LEU A 35 -15.28 -17.70 0.18
N ASN A 36 -14.63 -17.47 -0.97
CA ASN A 36 -13.75 -18.44 -1.63
C ASN A 36 -12.38 -17.83 -2.00
N LEU A 37 -11.82 -17.00 -1.12
CA LEU A 37 -10.45 -16.52 -1.32
C LEU A 37 -9.46 -17.69 -1.26
N GLN A 38 -8.51 -17.70 -2.19
CA GLN A 38 -7.50 -18.75 -2.30
C GLN A 38 -6.10 -18.14 -2.37
N ILE A 39 -5.17 -18.75 -1.65
CA ILE A 39 -3.76 -18.37 -1.67
C ILE A 39 -3.09 -19.01 -2.88
N ARG A 40 -2.49 -18.19 -3.73
CA ARG A 40 -1.47 -18.63 -4.70
C ARG A 40 -0.09 -18.29 -4.16
N ARG A 41 0.62 -19.30 -3.68
CA ARG A 41 1.97 -19.14 -3.10
C ARG A 41 3.00 -18.92 -4.22
N LEU A 42 3.80 -17.89 -4.05
CA LEU A 42 5.00 -17.63 -4.88
C LEU A 42 6.26 -18.08 -4.15
N LYS A 43 6.27 -17.91 -2.82
CA LYS A 43 7.30 -18.43 -1.92
C LYS A 43 6.70 -18.74 -0.54
N ASP A 44 6.29 -19.98 -0.34
CA ASP A 44 5.67 -20.47 0.90
C ASP A 44 4.63 -19.50 1.49
N THR A 45 4.76 -19.14 2.75
CA THR A 45 3.99 -18.07 3.40
C THR A 45 4.66 -16.70 3.29
N ASP A 46 5.90 -16.62 2.80
CA ASP A 46 6.66 -15.37 2.76
C ASP A 46 6.24 -14.46 1.60
N LEU A 47 5.67 -15.02 0.53
CA LEU A 47 5.17 -14.29 -0.63
C LEU A 47 4.01 -15.03 -1.30
N PHE A 48 2.85 -14.40 -1.40
CA PHE A 48 1.69 -15.00 -2.05
C PHE A 48 0.71 -13.95 -2.56
N THR A 49 -0.15 -14.37 -3.48
CA THR A 49 -1.24 -13.55 -4.02
C THR A 49 -2.60 -14.14 -3.67
N VAL A 50 -3.61 -13.28 -3.63
CA VAL A 50 -5.01 -13.63 -3.44
C VAL A 50 -5.83 -12.93 -4.51
N GLN A 51 -6.44 -13.70 -5.39
CA GLN A 51 -7.25 -13.16 -6.47
C GLN A 51 -8.62 -12.72 -5.96
N ASN A 52 -9.21 -11.71 -6.61
CA ASN A 52 -10.58 -11.25 -6.36
C ASN A 52 -10.84 -10.82 -4.90
N LEU A 53 -9.83 -10.27 -4.21
CA LEU A 53 -10.05 -9.69 -2.89
C LEU A 53 -11.03 -8.51 -2.99
N PHE A 54 -10.82 -7.62 -3.95
CA PHE A 54 -11.81 -6.61 -4.35
C PHE A 54 -12.41 -6.97 -5.70
N SER A 55 -13.72 -6.71 -5.85
CA SER A 55 -14.38 -6.68 -7.15
C SER A 55 -14.03 -5.39 -7.89
N ALA A 56 -14.20 -5.38 -9.21
CA ALA A 56 -13.97 -4.17 -10.01
C ALA A 56 -14.86 -2.98 -9.57
N VAL A 57 -16.05 -3.24 -9.02
CA VAL A 57 -16.92 -2.20 -8.46
C VAL A 57 -16.32 -1.60 -7.18
N GLU A 58 -15.79 -2.44 -6.29
CA GLU A 58 -15.12 -1.99 -5.07
C GLU A 58 -13.84 -1.23 -5.40
N SER A 59 -13.01 -1.76 -6.31
CA SER A 59 -11.78 -1.10 -6.78
C SER A 59 -12.03 0.31 -7.31
N ARG A 60 -12.99 0.47 -8.24
CA ARG A 60 -13.39 1.79 -8.75
C ARG A 60 -13.92 2.72 -7.67
N ALA A 61 -14.70 2.21 -6.72
CA ALA A 61 -15.23 3.03 -5.64
C ALA A 61 -14.12 3.50 -4.69
N PHE A 62 -13.12 2.66 -4.40
CA PHE A 62 -11.95 3.05 -3.62
C PHE A 62 -11.09 4.09 -4.35
N ILE A 63 -10.86 3.93 -5.65
CA ILE A 63 -10.16 4.93 -6.47
C ILE A 63 -10.87 6.28 -6.35
N LYS A 64 -12.18 6.33 -6.62
CA LYS A 64 -12.97 7.56 -6.54
C LYS A 64 -12.90 8.20 -5.15
N ALA A 65 -12.98 7.40 -4.08
CA ALA A 65 -12.87 7.89 -2.72
C ALA A 65 -11.48 8.49 -2.44
N ALA A 66 -10.40 7.79 -2.80
CA ALA A 66 -9.04 8.28 -2.61
C ALA A 66 -8.75 9.54 -3.44
N GLU A 67 -9.24 9.62 -4.68
CA GLU A 67 -9.13 10.82 -5.52
C GLU A 67 -9.87 12.03 -4.92
N SER A 68 -11.02 11.80 -4.27
CA SER A 68 -11.75 12.87 -3.58
C SER A 68 -11.05 13.42 -2.33
N ILE A 69 -10.22 12.60 -1.68
CA ILE A 69 -9.34 13.05 -0.58
C ILE A 69 -8.20 13.91 -1.14
N GLY A 70 -7.72 13.55 -2.33
CA GLY A 70 -6.58 14.17 -2.99
C GLY A 70 -5.27 13.43 -2.67
N PHE A 71 -4.36 13.47 -3.64
CA PHE A 71 -3.03 12.90 -3.51
C PHE A 71 -1.97 13.99 -3.45
N GLU A 72 -0.93 13.73 -2.68
CA GLU A 72 0.28 14.55 -2.64
C GLU A 72 1.40 13.83 -3.37
N HIS A 73 2.14 14.58 -4.19
CA HIS A 73 3.29 14.04 -4.88
C HIS A 73 4.44 13.78 -3.89
N GLN A 74 4.98 12.57 -3.91
CA GLN A 74 6.14 12.14 -3.14
C GLN A 74 7.27 11.81 -4.11
N GLY A 75 8.08 12.83 -4.37
CA GLY A 75 9.35 12.70 -5.08
C GLY A 75 10.53 12.76 -4.12
N SER A 76 11.48 11.85 -4.26
CA SER A 76 12.82 11.97 -3.66
C SER A 76 13.81 12.47 -4.71
N LEU A 77 14.75 13.34 -4.33
CA LEU A 77 15.83 13.82 -5.22
C LEU A 77 16.83 12.70 -5.62
N GLY A 78 16.63 11.49 -5.12
CA GLY A 78 17.50 10.32 -5.22
C GLY A 78 17.41 9.52 -3.91
N PRO A 79 17.91 8.29 -3.87
CA PRO A 79 18.12 7.61 -2.60
C PRO A 79 19.16 8.41 -1.80
N THR A 80 18.73 9.23 -0.83
CA THR A 80 19.63 9.67 0.24
C THR A 80 20.25 8.41 0.85
N ARG A 81 21.48 8.43 1.35
CA ARG A 81 22.14 7.21 1.86
C ARG A 81 21.24 6.48 2.86
N GLY A 82 20.68 5.33 2.46
CA GLY A 82 19.76 4.52 3.27
C GLY A 82 18.27 4.66 2.96
N GLU A 83 17.88 5.58 2.09
CA GLU A 83 16.49 5.77 1.64
C GLU A 83 16.32 5.23 0.21
N ALA A 84 15.16 4.66 -0.09
CA ALA A 84 14.86 4.24 -1.44
C ALA A 84 14.29 5.39 -2.27
N TYR A 85 14.61 5.38 -3.57
CA TYR A 85 14.06 6.33 -4.53
C TYR A 85 12.54 6.21 -4.60
N ARG A 86 11.82 7.32 -4.45
CA ARG A 86 10.36 7.38 -4.55
C ARG A 86 9.97 8.43 -5.58
N ASP A 87 9.05 8.03 -6.45
CA ASP A 87 8.31 8.91 -7.32
C ASP A 87 6.90 8.32 -7.45
N ASN A 88 5.96 8.85 -6.69
CA ASN A 88 4.54 8.51 -6.79
C ASN A 88 3.65 9.62 -6.23
N ASP A 89 2.36 9.53 -6.51
CA ASP A 89 1.33 10.29 -5.81
C ASP A 89 0.81 9.43 -4.65
N ARG A 90 0.76 9.96 -3.41
CA ARG A 90 0.30 9.23 -2.22
C ARG A 90 -0.73 10.01 -1.41
N THR A 91 -1.67 9.30 -0.82
CA THR A 91 -2.44 9.78 0.33
C THR A 91 -2.49 8.71 1.41
N SER A 92 -2.73 9.10 2.66
CA SER A 92 -2.74 8.19 3.81
C SER A 92 -3.84 8.56 4.76
N VAL A 93 -4.52 7.54 5.30
CA VAL A 93 -5.54 7.71 6.32
C VAL A 93 -5.26 6.77 7.48
N ASN A 94 -5.61 7.21 8.68
CA ASN A 94 -5.64 6.35 9.85
C ASN A 94 -7.11 6.00 10.15
N ASP A 95 -7.56 4.83 9.69
CA ASP A 95 -8.97 4.42 9.76
C ASP A 95 -9.09 2.96 10.24
N PRO A 96 -9.27 2.76 11.56
CA PRO A 96 -9.45 1.43 12.14
C PRO A 96 -10.69 0.70 11.64
N ALA A 97 -11.77 1.42 11.31
CA ALA A 97 -13.01 0.80 10.83
C ALA A 97 -12.85 0.26 9.41
N LEU A 98 -12.16 1.00 8.54
CA LEU A 98 -11.83 0.51 7.20
C LEU A 98 -10.87 -0.68 7.28
N ALA A 99 -9.85 -0.61 8.14
CA ALA A 99 -8.89 -1.70 8.33
C ALA A 99 -9.58 -2.99 8.79
N ASP A 100 -10.52 -2.89 9.73
CA ASP A 100 -11.33 -4.04 10.15
C ASP A 100 -12.27 -4.52 9.04
N ALA A 101 -12.93 -3.62 8.30
CA ALA A 101 -13.80 -4.02 7.19
C ALA A 101 -13.05 -4.80 6.10
N ILE A 102 -11.83 -4.38 5.73
CA ILE A 102 -10.98 -5.13 4.79
C ILE A 102 -10.54 -6.46 5.40
N TRP A 103 -10.17 -6.49 6.68
CA TRP A 103 -9.78 -7.71 7.37
C TRP A 103 -10.91 -8.75 7.41
N GLN A 104 -12.11 -8.35 7.79
CA GLN A 104 -13.30 -9.20 7.87
C GLN A 104 -13.89 -9.56 6.50
N SER A 105 -13.39 -8.96 5.41
CA SER A 105 -13.83 -9.31 4.06
C SER A 105 -13.49 -10.74 3.65
N GLY A 106 -12.67 -11.46 4.42
CA GLY A 106 -12.26 -12.84 4.16
C GLY A 106 -10.77 -13.09 4.43
N LEU A 107 -9.97 -12.01 4.56
CA LEU A 107 -8.56 -12.11 4.94
C LEU A 107 -8.39 -12.75 6.32
N SER A 108 -9.26 -12.45 7.28
CA SER A 108 -9.22 -13.03 8.62
C SER A 108 -9.27 -14.56 8.60
N LYS A 109 -10.15 -15.13 7.76
CA LYS A 109 -10.24 -16.57 7.52
C LYS A 109 -9.03 -17.11 6.78
N LEU A 110 -8.53 -16.40 5.76
CA LEU A 110 -7.35 -16.79 5.00
C LEU A 110 -6.10 -16.94 5.90
N PHE A 111 -5.99 -16.08 6.91
CA PHE A 111 -4.87 -16.03 7.83
C PHE A 111 -5.02 -16.93 9.07
N SER A 112 -6.15 -17.62 9.25
CA SER A 112 -6.35 -18.49 10.43
C SER A 112 -5.29 -19.58 10.54
N ASP A 113 -4.82 -20.07 9.39
CA ASP A 113 -3.88 -21.20 9.29
C ASP A 113 -2.43 -20.75 9.10
N ILE A 114 -2.19 -19.43 9.01
CA ILE A 114 -0.84 -18.87 8.83
C ILE A 114 -0.28 -18.46 10.18
N LYS A 115 0.81 -19.14 10.58
CA LYS A 115 1.58 -18.80 11.78
C LYS A 115 3.00 -18.39 11.41
N ILE A 116 3.43 -17.23 11.89
CA ILE A 116 4.80 -16.74 11.72
C ILE A 116 5.49 -16.69 13.07
N ARG A 117 6.53 -17.51 13.25
CA ARG A 117 7.27 -17.63 14.51
C ARG A 117 6.33 -17.81 15.73
N GLY A 118 5.31 -18.67 15.58
CA GLY A 118 4.30 -18.94 16.61
C GLY A 118 3.23 -17.85 16.80
N LYS A 119 3.30 -16.72 16.08
CA LYS A 119 2.31 -15.63 16.13
C LYS A 119 1.24 -15.80 15.05
N VAL A 120 0.03 -15.38 15.35
CA VAL A 120 -1.12 -15.31 14.43
C VAL A 120 -1.42 -13.86 14.06
N ALA A 121 -1.91 -13.64 12.84
CA ALA A 121 -2.40 -12.32 12.45
C ALA A 121 -3.76 -12.05 13.12
N VAL A 122 -3.96 -10.82 13.59
CA VAL A 122 -5.15 -10.41 14.37
C VAL A 122 -5.91 -9.26 13.72
N GLY A 123 -5.42 -8.72 12.61
CA GLY A 123 -5.98 -7.54 11.95
C GLY A 123 -4.98 -6.85 11.04
N LEU A 124 -5.39 -5.71 10.49
CA LEU A 124 -4.56 -4.82 9.68
C LEU A 124 -4.09 -3.61 10.48
N ASN A 125 -3.00 -2.99 10.04
CA ASN A 125 -2.59 -1.68 10.56
C ASN A 125 -3.62 -0.63 10.11
N PRO A 126 -4.15 0.22 11.01
CA PRO A 126 -5.15 1.22 10.65
C PRO A 126 -4.59 2.35 9.75
N ASN A 127 -3.26 2.49 9.64
CA ASN A 127 -2.63 3.39 8.68
C ASN A 127 -2.66 2.78 7.26
N ILE A 128 -3.69 3.15 6.50
CA ILE A 128 -3.92 2.70 5.13
C ILE A 128 -3.42 3.75 4.15
N ARG A 129 -2.65 3.32 3.15
CA ARG A 129 -2.03 4.19 2.16
C ARG A 129 -2.55 3.86 0.77
N PHE A 130 -2.87 4.90 0.02
CA PHE A 130 -3.22 4.80 -1.39
C PHE A 130 -2.08 5.39 -2.21
N TYR A 131 -1.65 4.65 -3.22
CA TYR A 131 -0.61 5.06 -4.15
C TYR A 131 -1.19 5.16 -5.54
N ARG A 132 -0.79 6.20 -6.28
CA ARG A 132 -1.08 6.38 -7.69
C ARG A 132 0.23 6.65 -8.42
N TYR A 133 0.43 5.90 -9.50
CA TYR A 133 1.60 6.02 -10.36
C TYR A 133 1.14 6.47 -11.75
N LYS A 134 1.83 7.48 -12.29
CA LYS A 134 1.72 7.91 -13.67
C LYS A 134 2.85 7.26 -14.48
N VAL A 135 2.74 7.34 -15.80
CA VAL A 135 3.79 6.83 -16.71
C VAL A 135 5.16 7.41 -16.31
N GLY A 136 6.14 6.53 -16.10
CA GLY A 136 7.52 6.87 -15.72
C GLY A 136 7.79 6.94 -14.22
N GLN A 137 6.75 7.04 -13.38
CA GLN A 137 6.88 7.02 -11.92
C GLN A 137 7.20 5.62 -11.40
N ARG A 138 7.96 5.53 -10.31
CA ARG A 138 8.39 4.26 -9.71
C ARG A 138 8.81 4.43 -8.24
N PHE A 139 8.81 3.32 -7.52
CA PHE A 139 9.41 3.17 -6.20
C PHE A 139 10.55 2.18 -6.30
N GLY A 140 11.78 2.68 -6.25
CA GLY A 140 12.99 1.87 -6.34
C GLY A 140 13.16 0.86 -5.21
N ARG A 141 14.13 -0.04 -5.39
CA ARG A 141 14.41 -1.16 -4.49
C ARG A 141 14.48 -0.77 -3.02
N HIS A 142 13.68 -1.43 -2.19
CA HIS A 142 13.58 -1.20 -0.76
C HIS A 142 13.20 -2.45 0.02
N ILE A 143 13.24 -2.29 1.34
CA ILE A 143 12.74 -3.23 2.34
C ILE A 143 11.67 -2.50 3.15
N ASP A 144 10.57 -3.20 3.41
CA ASP A 144 9.55 -2.72 4.33
C ASP A 144 9.90 -3.08 5.77
N GLU A 145 9.81 -2.09 6.66
CA GLU A 145 10.07 -2.27 8.09
C GLU A 145 8.81 -2.67 8.86
N SER A 146 9.02 -3.41 9.95
CA SER A 146 7.93 -3.69 10.89
C SER A 146 7.58 -2.46 11.71
N VAL A 147 6.29 -2.23 11.91
CA VAL A 147 5.75 -1.15 12.75
C VAL A 147 5.27 -1.76 14.06
N ASP A 148 5.80 -1.25 15.18
CA ASP A 148 5.27 -1.53 16.51
C ASP A 148 4.01 -0.68 16.74
N LEU A 149 2.89 -1.33 17.03
CA LEU A 149 1.60 -0.69 17.28
C LEU A 149 1.29 -0.60 18.78
N GLY A 150 2.24 -1.00 19.64
CA GLY A 150 2.07 -1.11 21.07
C GLY A 150 1.24 -2.33 21.47
N VAL A 151 1.15 -2.57 22.78
CA VAL A 151 0.32 -3.65 23.37
C VAL A 151 0.67 -5.04 22.78
N GLY A 152 1.95 -5.26 22.46
CA GLY A 152 2.45 -6.51 21.88
C GLY A 152 2.05 -6.75 20.41
N LYS A 153 1.40 -5.79 19.74
CA LYS A 153 1.04 -5.87 18.33
C LYS A 153 2.14 -5.27 17.46
N ARG A 154 2.57 -6.03 16.45
CA ARG A 154 3.57 -5.60 15.47
C ARG A 154 3.16 -6.07 14.08
N THR A 155 3.36 -5.24 13.06
CA THR A 155 3.08 -5.66 11.68
C THR A 155 4.12 -6.69 11.22
N HIS A 156 3.68 -7.69 10.45
CA HIS A 156 4.55 -8.77 9.95
C HIS A 156 4.47 -8.99 8.44
N TYR A 157 3.41 -8.48 7.80
CA TYR A 157 3.20 -8.54 6.37
C TYR A 157 2.93 -7.14 5.83
N THR A 158 3.38 -6.91 4.62
CA THR A 158 2.83 -5.89 3.73
C THR A 158 1.64 -6.51 2.97
N LEU A 159 0.55 -5.75 2.86
CA LEU A 159 -0.60 -6.07 2.03
C LEU A 159 -0.74 -4.98 0.97
N LEU A 160 -0.53 -5.33 -0.30
CA LEU A 160 -0.81 -4.49 -1.45
C LEU A 160 -2.10 -4.98 -2.10
N ILE A 161 -3.06 -4.07 -2.32
CA ILE A 161 -4.29 -4.36 -3.07
C ILE A 161 -4.25 -3.55 -4.34
N TYR A 162 -4.14 -4.21 -5.49
CA TYR A 162 -4.11 -3.52 -6.78
C TYR A 162 -5.52 -3.08 -7.15
N LEU A 163 -5.76 -1.77 -7.18
CA LEU A 163 -7.07 -1.21 -7.54
C LEU A 163 -7.25 -1.06 -9.06
N SER A 164 -6.19 -1.24 -9.83
CA SER A 164 -6.18 -1.17 -11.29
C SER A 164 -5.09 -2.09 -11.84
N GLY A 165 -5.18 -2.42 -13.13
CA GLY A 165 -4.23 -3.31 -13.81
C GLY A 165 -4.90 -4.52 -14.47
N GLY A 166 -4.12 -5.32 -15.17
CA GLY A 166 -4.57 -6.45 -15.98
C GLY A 166 -4.99 -6.06 -17.40
N SER A 167 -4.83 -6.99 -18.34
CA SER A 167 -5.41 -6.85 -19.68
C SER A 167 -6.90 -7.21 -19.58
N LYS A 168 -7.80 -6.31 -20.01
CA LYS A 168 -9.22 -6.66 -20.13
C LYS A 168 -9.33 -7.88 -21.04
N THR A 169 -9.53 -9.06 -20.46
CA THR A 169 -9.94 -10.21 -21.26
C THR A 169 -11.37 -9.93 -21.69
N ASN A 170 -11.58 -9.91 -23.00
CA ASN A 170 -12.87 -9.63 -23.61
C ASN A 170 -13.93 -10.62 -23.10
N GLY A 171 -14.65 -10.24 -22.04
CA GLY A 171 -15.96 -10.81 -21.76
C GLY A 171 -16.83 -10.53 -22.97
N LYS A 172 -17.46 -11.57 -23.52
CA LYS A 172 -18.34 -11.51 -24.70
C LYS A 172 -19.17 -10.22 -24.67
N SER A 173 -18.93 -9.37 -25.66
CA SER A 173 -19.68 -8.15 -25.93
C SER A 173 -21.14 -8.53 -26.20
N ASP A 174 -22.00 -8.36 -25.20
CA ASP A 174 -23.40 -8.11 -25.49
C ASP A 174 -23.56 -6.61 -25.76
N SER A 175 -24.03 -6.32 -26.95
CA SER A 175 -23.86 -5.03 -27.59
C SER A 175 -24.89 -4.03 -27.06
N SER A 176 -24.57 -3.28 -26.01
CA SER A 176 -25.31 -2.06 -25.69
C SER A 176 -24.44 -0.98 -25.07
N LYS A 177 -23.92 -0.11 -25.96
CA LYS A 177 -23.61 1.31 -25.76
C LYS A 177 -23.21 1.75 -24.33
N GLN A 178 -21.90 1.76 -24.07
CA GLN A 178 -21.31 2.84 -23.28
C GLN A 178 -19.90 3.12 -23.79
N LYS A 179 -19.68 4.35 -24.26
CA LYS A 179 -18.42 4.85 -24.81
C LYS A 179 -17.51 5.25 -23.64
N ASP A 180 -17.18 4.29 -22.78
CA ASP A 180 -16.19 4.51 -21.73
C ASP A 180 -14.82 4.17 -22.31
N SER A 181 -13.95 5.18 -22.35
CA SER A 181 -12.59 5.14 -22.90
C SER A 181 -11.96 3.75 -22.76
N VAL A 182 -11.58 3.17 -23.90
CA VAL A 182 -10.72 1.99 -23.94
C VAL A 182 -9.41 2.41 -23.27
N SER A 183 -9.30 2.17 -21.97
CA SER A 183 -8.05 2.31 -21.24
C SER A 183 -7.09 1.32 -21.86
N GLU A 184 -6.04 1.82 -22.52
CA GLU A 184 -4.92 1.01 -22.98
C GLU A 184 -4.48 0.06 -21.86
N PRO A 185 -4.11 -1.19 -22.18
CA PRO A 185 -3.63 -2.13 -21.18
C PRO A 185 -2.44 -1.52 -20.43
N LEU A 186 -2.42 -1.67 -19.10
CA LEU A 186 -1.29 -1.23 -18.30
C LEU A 186 -0.04 -2.02 -18.72
N VAL A 187 1.01 -1.29 -19.13
CA VAL A 187 2.33 -1.83 -19.42
C VAL A 187 3.27 -1.36 -18.31
N GLY A 188 3.93 -2.29 -17.64
CA GLY A 188 4.77 -2.01 -16.47
C GLY A 188 4.00 -1.98 -15.15
N GLY A 189 4.69 -1.54 -14.09
CA GLY A 189 4.15 -1.41 -12.73
C GLY A 189 4.20 -2.71 -11.91
N GLU A 190 4.96 -3.70 -12.37
CA GLU A 190 5.18 -4.95 -11.69
C GLU A 190 5.86 -4.73 -10.35
N THR A 191 5.37 -5.43 -9.32
CA THR A 191 6.12 -5.54 -8.07
C THR A 191 7.14 -6.66 -8.22
N VAL A 192 8.42 -6.29 -8.30
CA VAL A 192 9.53 -7.21 -8.54
C VAL A 192 10.24 -7.51 -7.22
N PHE A 193 10.44 -8.80 -6.93
CA PHE A 193 11.13 -9.27 -5.73
C PHE A 193 12.48 -9.87 -6.08
N TYR A 194 13.47 -9.57 -5.24
CA TYR A 194 14.85 -9.97 -5.41
C TYR A 194 15.31 -10.91 -4.29
N GLY A 195 16.02 -11.96 -4.68
CA GLY A 195 16.67 -12.90 -3.78
C GLY A 195 18.12 -12.53 -3.47
N SER A 196 18.88 -13.51 -2.99
CA SER A 196 20.33 -13.35 -2.82
C SER A 196 21.00 -13.06 -4.16
N ARG A 197 22.09 -12.29 -4.13
CA ARG A 197 22.84 -11.85 -5.32
C ARG A 197 22.03 -11.01 -6.31
N ASN A 198 20.95 -10.36 -5.87
CA ASN A 198 20.09 -9.48 -6.69
C ASN A 198 19.39 -10.17 -7.89
N GLY A 199 19.24 -11.49 -7.86
CA GLY A 199 18.44 -12.21 -8.86
C GLY A 199 16.94 -12.01 -8.61
N VAL A 200 16.15 -11.85 -9.68
CA VAL A 200 14.67 -11.80 -9.58
C VAL A 200 14.16 -13.16 -9.13
N VAL A 201 13.33 -13.19 -8.09
CA VAL A 201 12.72 -14.43 -7.56
C VAL A 201 11.22 -14.48 -7.78
N ALA A 202 10.58 -13.33 -7.95
CA ALA A 202 9.17 -13.22 -8.32
C ALA A 202 8.90 -11.87 -8.95
N GLU A 203 7.93 -11.83 -9.85
CA GLU A 203 7.43 -10.63 -10.50
C GLU A 203 5.91 -10.72 -10.51
N VAL A 204 5.25 -9.68 -10.02
CA VAL A 204 3.80 -9.66 -9.85
C VAL A 204 3.24 -8.46 -10.60
N ALA A 205 2.65 -8.71 -11.75
CA ALA A 205 1.94 -7.69 -12.52
C ALA A 205 0.67 -7.25 -11.78
N PRO A 206 0.37 -5.93 -11.72
CA PRO A 206 -0.86 -5.44 -11.14
C PRO A 206 -2.07 -6.01 -11.87
N ALA A 207 -2.98 -6.61 -11.11
CA ALA A 207 -4.25 -7.10 -11.61
C ALA A 207 -5.36 -6.54 -10.72
N GLU A 208 -6.34 -5.85 -11.30
CA GLU A 208 -7.43 -5.22 -10.54
C GLU A 208 -8.08 -6.22 -9.58
N GLY A 209 -8.18 -5.83 -8.30
CA GLY A 209 -8.80 -6.62 -7.25
C GLY A 209 -7.91 -7.70 -6.63
N MET A 210 -6.72 -7.94 -7.18
CA MET A 210 -5.74 -8.86 -6.61
C MET A 210 -5.04 -8.24 -5.40
N ALA A 211 -4.85 -9.05 -4.36
CA ALA A 211 -3.94 -8.73 -3.27
C ALA A 211 -2.61 -9.47 -3.42
N LEU A 212 -1.53 -8.77 -3.10
CA LEU A 212 -0.19 -9.31 -2.94
C LEU A 212 0.22 -9.15 -1.47
N LEU A 213 0.69 -10.24 -0.88
CA LEU A 213 1.16 -10.27 0.49
C LEU A 213 2.59 -10.78 0.53
N HIS A 214 3.45 -10.06 1.26
CA HIS A 214 4.81 -10.49 1.51
C HIS A 214 5.22 -10.18 2.94
N ILE A 215 6.05 -11.06 3.52
CA ILE A 215 6.62 -10.82 4.85
C ILE A 215 7.52 -9.59 4.80
N HIS A 216 7.53 -8.82 5.88
CA HIS A 216 8.39 -7.63 6.01
C HIS A 216 9.19 -7.63 7.33
N GLY A 217 10.00 -6.60 7.58
CA GLY A 217 10.99 -6.58 8.66
C GLY A 217 12.18 -7.51 8.38
N ASP A 218 12.65 -8.27 9.38
CA ASP A 218 13.88 -9.09 9.30
C ASP A 218 13.94 -10.06 8.11
N LYS A 219 12.78 -10.49 7.60
CA LYS A 219 12.65 -11.46 6.50
C LYS A 219 12.17 -10.82 5.20
N CYS A 220 12.04 -9.50 5.15
CA CYS A 220 11.58 -8.82 3.96
C CYS A 220 12.50 -9.12 2.77
N MET A 221 11.89 -9.41 1.62
CA MET A 221 12.62 -9.50 0.36
C MET A 221 12.81 -8.10 -0.21
N LEU A 222 13.98 -7.83 -0.78
CA LEU A 222 14.22 -6.59 -1.50
C LEU A 222 13.24 -6.52 -2.68
N HIS A 223 12.53 -5.41 -2.83
CA HIS A 223 11.51 -5.27 -3.88
C HIS A 223 11.35 -3.84 -4.37
N GLU A 224 10.77 -3.68 -5.56
CA GLU A 224 10.47 -2.39 -6.19
C GLU A 224 9.15 -2.44 -6.97
N ALA A 225 8.63 -1.28 -7.37
CA ALA A 225 7.39 -1.13 -8.13
C ALA A 225 7.44 0.08 -9.08
#